data_AF-A0A1I2I350-F1
#
_entry.id   AF-A0A1I2I350-F1
#
_cell.length_a   1.000
_cell.length_b   1.000
_cell.length_c   1.000
_cell.angle_alpha   90.00
_cell.angle_beta   90.00
_cell.angle_gamma   90.00
#
_symmetry.space_group_name_H-M   'P 1'
#
loop_
_entity.id
_entity.type
_entity.pdbx_description
1 polymer ?
#
loop_
_entity_poly.entity_id
_entity_poly.type
_entity_poly.pdbx_seq_one_letter_code
_entity_poly.pdbx_strand_id
1 'polypeptide(L)'
;MSDTLTREAFTAYPAAAPSAAPRADAAHVSVHGVDAQTGFPVTWHVTTLAEDGLPGAYLIERAEGDIRNPAVWMQARRTARTVGELEVLDLIREVLFQGGSLG
;
A
#
# COMPACT_ATOMS: atom_id res chain seq x y z
N MET A 1 -33.19 30.92 9.79
CA MET A 1 -32.84 30.08 10.97
C MET A 1 -31.74 29.14 10.53
N SER A 2 -30.74 29.01 11.40
CA SER A 2 -29.34 28.71 11.14
C SER A 2 -29.02 27.34 10.54
N ASP A 3 -28.12 27.40 9.55
CA ASP A 3 -26.94 26.56 9.29
C ASP A 3 -26.59 25.47 10.31
N THR A 4 -26.31 24.24 9.83
CA THR A 4 -25.22 23.40 10.36
C THR A 4 -24.77 22.42 9.27
N LEU A 5 -23.77 22.84 8.49
CA LEU A 5 -22.91 21.96 7.71
C LEU A 5 -22.00 21.17 8.67
N THR A 6 -22.28 19.89 8.89
CA THR A 6 -21.34 18.99 9.57
C THR A 6 -20.19 18.68 8.62
N ARG A 7 -19.18 19.54 8.63
CA ARG A 7 -17.90 19.29 7.97
C ARG A 7 -17.11 18.32 8.85
N GLU A 8 -17.17 17.03 8.53
CA GLU A 8 -16.30 16.04 9.14
C GLU A 8 -14.85 16.42 8.83
N ALA A 9 -14.11 16.75 9.88
CA ALA A 9 -12.73 17.13 9.80
C ALA A 9 -11.91 15.87 9.49
N PHE A 10 -11.55 15.69 8.22
CA PHE A 10 -10.52 14.75 7.81
C PHE A 10 -9.19 15.31 8.31
N THR A 11 -8.75 14.85 9.49
CA THR A 11 -7.43 15.18 10.02
C THR A 11 -6.40 14.53 9.12
N ALA A 12 -5.82 15.32 8.21
CA ALA A 12 -4.62 14.93 7.50
C ALA A 12 -3.54 14.64 8.54
N TYR A 13 -3.22 13.36 8.75
CA TYR A 13 -2.12 12.96 9.59
C TYR A 13 -0.84 13.52 8.95
N PRO A 14 0.03 14.24 9.68
CA PRO A 14 1.27 14.69 9.11
C PRO A 14 2.04 13.45 8.64
N ALA A 15 2.52 13.48 7.39
CA ALA A 15 3.37 12.45 6.82
C ALA A 15 4.70 12.42 7.58
N ALA A 16 4.71 11.72 8.73
CA ALA A 16 5.94 11.25 9.32
C ALA A 16 6.60 10.36 8.27
N ALA A 17 7.77 10.76 7.78
CA ALA A 17 8.54 9.94 6.86
C ALA A 17 8.70 8.55 7.49
N PRO A 18 8.23 7.46 6.87
CA PRO A 18 8.47 6.13 7.38
C PRO A 18 9.96 5.82 7.16
N SER A 19 10.79 6.22 8.13
CA SER A 19 12.15 5.69 8.32
C SER A 19 12.10 4.52 9.30
N ALA A 20 11.08 3.66 9.18
CA ALA A 20 11.11 2.36 9.82
C ALA A 20 11.66 1.39 8.78
N ALA A 21 12.90 0.95 8.97
CA ALA A 21 13.37 -0.23 8.25
C ALA A 21 12.35 -1.34 8.53
N PRO A 22 11.77 -1.98 7.51
CA PRO A 22 10.83 -3.07 7.76
C PRO A 22 11.53 -4.11 8.61
N ARG A 23 10.90 -4.52 9.72
CA ARG A 23 11.36 -5.67 10.51
C ARG A 23 11.46 -6.83 9.53
N ALA A 24 12.64 -7.44 9.45
CA ALA A 24 12.92 -8.52 8.51
C ALA A 24 11.96 -9.73 8.66
N ASP A 25 11.25 -9.84 9.78
CA ASP A 25 10.29 -10.91 10.09
C ASP A 25 8.81 -10.44 10.18
N ALA A 26 8.50 -9.19 9.82
CA ALA A 26 7.09 -8.79 9.79
C ALA A 26 6.37 -9.54 8.66
N ALA A 27 5.32 -10.28 9.02
CA ALA A 27 4.48 -10.98 8.05
C ALA A 27 3.89 -9.97 7.08
N HIS A 28 4.13 -10.20 5.78
CA HIS A 28 3.65 -9.35 4.70
C HIS A 28 2.94 -10.18 3.64
N VAL A 29 2.08 -9.52 2.88
CA VAL A 29 1.46 -10.08 1.68
C VAL A 29 2.09 -9.40 0.47
N SER A 30 2.64 -10.20 -0.44
CA SER A 30 3.07 -9.72 -1.75
C SER A 30 1.89 -9.74 -2.72
N VAL A 31 1.65 -8.59 -3.36
CA VAL A 31 0.63 -8.40 -4.39
C VAL A 31 1.36 -8.08 -5.69
N HIS A 32 0.97 -8.74 -6.77
CA HIS A 32 1.60 -8.57 -8.09
C HIS A 32 0.54 -8.17 -9.10
N GLY A 33 0.83 -7.18 -9.91
CA GLY A 33 -0.12 -6.65 -10.88
C GLY A 33 0.55 -5.75 -11.91
N VAL A 34 -0.27 -4.92 -12.54
CA VAL A 34 0.16 -3.97 -13.54
C VAL A 34 -0.24 -2.58 -13.07
N ASP A 35 0.64 -1.60 -13.25
CA ASP A 35 0.33 -0.20 -12.99
C ASP A 35 -0.65 0.33 -14.05
N ALA A 36 -1.83 0.78 -13.63
CA ALA A 36 -2.88 1.22 -14.55
C ALA A 36 -2.50 2.41 -15.42
N GLN A 37 -1.56 3.25 -14.98
CA GLN A 37 -1.16 4.46 -15.71
C GLN A 37 -0.10 4.15 -16.78
N THR A 38 0.84 3.27 -16.44
CA THR A 38 2.02 2.99 -17.26
C THR A 38 1.97 1.66 -17.99
N GLY A 39 1.12 0.73 -17.57
CA GLY A 39 1.04 -0.63 -18.10
C GLY A 39 2.23 -1.52 -17.70
N PHE A 40 3.13 -1.05 -16.82
CA PHE A 40 4.28 -1.83 -16.39
C PHE A 40 3.93 -2.79 -15.24
N PRO A 41 4.55 -3.97 -15.18
CA PRO A 41 4.43 -4.85 -14.02
C PRO A 41 4.90 -4.14 -12.75
N VAL A 42 4.19 -4.37 -11.66
CA VAL A 42 4.49 -3.81 -10.34
C VAL A 42 4.26 -4.87 -9.26
N THR A 43 5.10 -4.81 -8.24
CA THR A 43 4.96 -5.61 -7.02
C THR A 43 4.77 -4.69 -5.83
N TRP A 44 3.80 -5.01 -4.99
CA TRP A 44 3.54 -4.35 -3.71
C TRP A 44 3.76 -5.32 -2.56
N HIS A 45 4.36 -4.87 -1.47
CA HIS A 45 4.33 -5.57 -0.19
C HIS A 45 3.44 -4.79 0.77
N VAL A 46 2.49 -5.50 1.39
CA VAL A 46 1.57 -4.96 2.39
C VAL A 46 1.90 -5.58 3.74
N THR A 47 2.29 -4.75 4.70
CA THR A 47 2.67 -5.15 6.06
C THR A 47 1.76 -4.47 7.07
N THR A 48 1.21 -5.22 8.03
CA THR A 48 0.43 -4.62 9.12
C THR A 48 1.35 -3.90 10.10
N LEU A 49 0.91 -2.75 10.61
CA LEU A 49 1.62 -1.99 11.65
C LEU A 49 1.00 -2.18 13.05
N ALA A 50 0.13 -3.19 13.21
CA ALA A 50 -0.51 -3.47 14.49
C ALA A 50 0.51 -3.78 15.60
N GLU A 51 1.58 -4.51 15.27
CA GLU A 51 2.67 -4.84 16.20
C GLU A 51 3.54 -3.63 16.57
N ASP A 52 3.50 -2.58 15.75
CA ASP A 52 4.16 -1.31 15.99
C ASP A 52 3.25 -0.29 16.71
N GLY A 53 2.10 -0.76 17.23
CA GLY A 53 1.16 0.04 18.01
C GLY A 53 0.17 0.84 17.18
N LEU A 54 0.06 0.58 15.88
CA LEU A 54 -0.86 1.25 14.95
C LEU A 54 -1.87 0.25 14.37
N PRO A 55 -2.87 -0.19 15.17
CA PRO A 55 -3.90 -1.10 14.68
C PRO A 55 -4.71 -0.45 13.55
N GLY A 56 -5.03 -1.23 12.51
CA GLY A 56 -5.75 -0.75 11.33
C GLY A 56 -4.90 0.05 10.33
N ALA A 57 -3.60 0.25 10.62
CA ALA A 57 -2.67 0.87 9.69
C ALA A 57 -1.78 -0.18 9.01
N TYR A 58 -1.43 0.09 7.75
CA TYR A 58 -0.62 -0.77 6.91
C TYR A 58 0.48 0.04 6.23
N LEU A 59 1.67 -0.55 6.11
CA LEU A 59 2.72 -0.06 5.25
C LEU A 59 2.57 -0.74 3.88
N ILE A 60 2.45 0.07 2.84
CA ILE A 60 2.53 -0.38 1.45
C ILE A 60 3.86 0.09 0.87
N GLU A 61 4.70 -0.88 0.50
CA GLU A 61 5.88 -0.65 -0.33
C GLU A 61 5.58 -1.05 -1.77
N ARG A 62 6.02 -0.26 -2.76
CA ARG A 62 5.82 -0.49 -4.20
C ARG A 62 7.18 -0.52 -4.91
N ALA A 63 7.38 -1.51 -5.77
CA ALA A 63 8.50 -1.62 -6.68
C ALA A 63 8.02 -1.91 -8.11
N GLU A 64 8.66 -1.33 -9.11
CA GLU A 64 8.45 -1.73 -10.50
C GLU A 64 9.06 -3.11 -10.78
N GLY A 65 8.35 -3.91 -11.58
CA GLY A 65 8.69 -5.29 -11.93
C GLY A 65 7.79 -6.34 -11.27
N ASP A 66 7.72 -7.52 -11.88
CA ASP A 66 7.19 -8.75 -11.25
C ASP A 66 8.31 -9.39 -10.42
N ILE A 67 8.41 -9.00 -9.15
CA ILE A 67 9.50 -9.38 -8.25
C ILE A 67 9.05 -10.51 -7.34
N ARG A 68 9.43 -11.74 -7.66
CA ARG A 68 9.08 -12.93 -6.86
C ARG A 68 10.20 -13.43 -5.97
N ASN A 69 11.42 -12.94 -6.19
CA ASN A 69 12.61 -13.32 -5.43
C ASN A 69 12.84 -12.31 -4.29
N PRO A 70 12.84 -12.74 -3.01
CA PRO A 70 13.08 -11.85 -1.87
C PRO A 70 14.40 -11.06 -1.96
N ALA A 71 15.47 -11.66 -2.50
CA ALA A 71 16.74 -10.96 -2.66
C ALA A 71 16.64 -9.80 -3.66
N VAL A 72 15.85 -9.97 -4.72
CA VAL A 72 15.58 -8.91 -5.69
C VAL A 72 14.72 -7.82 -5.05
N TRP A 73 13.72 -8.21 -4.25
CA TRP A 73 12.89 -7.26 -3.50
C TRP A 73 13.75 -6.38 -2.59
N MET A 74 14.68 -6.97 -1.83
CA MET A 74 15.57 -6.25 -0.92
C MET A 74 16.42 -5.18 -1.61
N GLN A 75 16.77 -5.38 -2.88
CA GLN A 75 17.59 -4.47 -3.67
C GLN A 75 16.79 -3.49 -4.53
N ALA A 76 15.48 -3.72 -4.68
CA ALA A 76 14.63 -2.90 -5.52
C ALA A 76 14.52 -1.47 -4.99
N ARG A 77 14.43 -0.50 -5.92
CA ARG A 77 14.05 0.87 -5.56
C ARG A 77 12.56 0.90 -5.25
N ARG A 78 12.21 1.27 -4.03
CA ARG A 78 10.82 1.26 -3.55
C ARG A 78 10.32 2.66 -3.19
N THR A 79 9.04 2.88 -3.40
CA THR A 79 8.29 3.95 -2.71
C THR A 79 7.47 3.31 -1.61
N ALA A 80 7.26 4.04 -0.51
CA ALA A 80 6.53 3.52 0.65
C ALA A 80 5.51 4.56 1.15
N ARG A 81 4.36 4.10 1.61
CA ARG A 81 3.35 4.92 2.27
C ARG A 81 2.57 4.13 3.31
N THR A 82 2.18 4.81 4.37
CA THR A 82 1.25 4.26 5.37
C THR A 82 -0.18 4.59 4.97
N VAL A 83 -1.08 3.60 5.04
CA VAL A 83 -2.50 3.73 4.68
C VAL A 83 -3.40 3.00 5.68
N GLY A 84 -4.71 3.22 5.58
CA GLY A 84 -5.71 2.45 6.32
C GLY A 84 -6.13 1.16 5.61
N GLU A 85 -7.03 0.42 6.24
CA GLU A 85 -7.55 -0.85 5.72
C GLU A 85 -8.30 -0.69 4.39
N LEU A 86 -9.10 0.37 4.23
CA LEU A 86 -9.89 0.58 3.02
C LEU A 86 -9.01 0.75 1.78
N GLU A 87 -7.91 1.49 1.90
CA GLU A 87 -6.97 1.67 0.79
C GLU A 87 -6.22 0.39 0.42
N VAL A 88 -5.98 -0.51 1.39
CA VAL A 88 -5.43 -1.85 1.12
C VAL A 88 -6.44 -2.69 0.32
N LEU A 89 -7.72 -2.66 0.73
CA LEU A 89 -8.77 -3.39 0.03
C LEU A 89 -8.98 -2.87 -1.40
N ASP A 90 -8.92 -1.55 -1.58
CA ASP A 90 -8.99 -0.92 -2.91
C ASP A 90 -7.82 -1.36 -3.79
N LEU A 91 -6.59 -1.41 -3.26
CA LEU A 91 -5.43 -1.94 -3.99
C LEU A 91 -5.63 -3.40 -4.42
N ILE A 92 -6.06 -4.26 -3.49
CA ILE A 92 -6.28 -5.69 -3.78
C ILE A 92 -7.35 -5.85 -4.85
N ARG A 93 -8.45 -5.10 -4.72
CA ARG A 93 -9.54 -5.07 -5.70
C ARG A 93 -9.01 -4.63 -7.06
N GLU A 94 -8.28 -3.52 -7.12
CA GLU A 94 -7.70 -2.99 -8.36
C GLU A 94 -6.89 -4.06 -9.09
N VAL A 95 -5.94 -4.69 -8.39
CA VAL A 95 -5.05 -5.71 -8.97
C VAL A 95 -5.82 -6.94 -9.45
N LEU A 96 -6.80 -7.43 -8.67
CA LEU A 96 -7.59 -8.60 -9.03
C LEU A 96 -8.46 -8.37 -10.26
N PHE A 97 -9.03 -7.16 -10.43
CA PHE A 97 -9.96 -6.88 -11.53
C PHE A 97 -9.27 -6.29 -12.77
N GLN A 98 -8.06 -5.75 -12.66
CA GLN A 98 -7.27 -5.32 -13.84
C GLN A 98 -6.63 -6.48 -14.60
N GLY A 99 -6.39 -7.62 -13.96
CA GLY A 99 -5.89 -8.84 -14.61
C GLY A 99 -6.89 -9.52 -15.57
N GLY A 100 -8.11 -9.01 -15.69
CA GLY A 100 -9.19 -9.58 -16.51
C GLY A 100 -9.38 -8.94 -17.90
N SER A 101 -8.59 -7.94 -18.29
CA SER A 101 -8.77 -7.25 -19.58
C SER A 101 -8.01 -7.94 -20.72
N LEU A 102 -8.53 -9.10 -21.16
CA LEU A 102 -8.37 -9.57 -22.54
C LEU A 102 -9.76 -9.53 -23.19
N GLY A 103 -10.10 -8.39 -23.77
CA GLY A 103 -11.29 -8.17 -24.59
C GLY A 103 -10.95 -7.30 -25.78
#